data_AF-A0A962KBS7-F1
#
_entry.id   AF-A0A962KBS7-F1
#
_cell.length_a   1.000
_cell.length_b   1.000
_cell.length_c   1.000
_cell.angle_alpha   90.00
_cell.angle_beta   90.00
_cell.angle_gamma   90.00
#
_symmetry.space_group_name_H-M   'P 1'
#
loop_
_entity.id
_entity.type
_entity.pdbx_description
1 polymer ?
#
loop_
_entity_poly.entity_id
_entity_poly.type
_entity_poly.pdbx_seq_one_letter_code
_entity_poly.pdbx_strand_id
1 'polypeptide(L)'
;LAPVSSGAELIADGCIHIYGALRGRAIAGATGNPNARIFCKRLEADLVAIAGVYMVADQIPKQLLGKSVQVKLGEDGNINIELLE
;
A
#
# COMPACT_ATOMS: atom_id res chain seq x y z
N LEU A 1 -8.28 -0.09 15.92
CA LEU A 1 -6.99 -0.02 15.21
C LEU A 1 -6.30 -1.36 15.35
N ALA A 2 -6.05 -2.08 14.26
CA ALA A 2 -5.52 -3.45 14.27
C ALA A 2 -4.58 -3.68 13.09
N PRO A 3 -3.64 -4.64 13.16
CA PRO A 3 -2.84 -5.04 12.01
C PRO A 3 -3.68 -5.76 10.96
N VAL A 4 -3.19 -5.75 9.72
CA VAL A 4 -3.70 -6.57 8.62
C VAL A 4 -2.88 -7.84 8.58
N SER A 5 -3.52 -8.99 8.66
CA SER A 5 -2.85 -10.30 8.62
C SER A 5 -2.50 -10.70 7.19
N SER A 6 -1.53 -11.59 7.02
CA SER A 6 -1.24 -12.17 5.70
C SER A 6 -2.48 -12.88 5.15
N GLY A 7 -2.67 -12.83 3.83
CA GLY A 7 -3.86 -13.37 3.17
C GLY A 7 -5.13 -12.49 3.27
N ALA A 8 -5.19 -11.55 4.21
CA ALA A 8 -6.30 -10.59 4.29
C ALA A 8 -6.26 -9.57 3.16
N GLU A 9 -7.41 -8.98 2.83
CA GLU A 9 -7.57 -8.06 1.72
C GLU A 9 -8.37 -6.83 2.12
N LEU A 10 -7.82 -5.66 1.82
CA LEU A 10 -8.46 -4.37 2.00
C LEU A 10 -8.68 -3.73 0.64
N ILE A 11 -9.93 -3.33 0.36
CA ILE A 11 -10.31 -2.70 -0.89
C ILE A 11 -11.09 -1.42 -0.55
N ALA A 12 -10.69 -0.30 -1.16
CA ALA A 12 -11.38 0.99 -1.00
C ALA A 12 -11.29 1.83 -2.28
N ASP A 13 -12.33 2.61 -2.55
CA ASP A 13 -12.34 3.61 -3.63
C ASP A 13 -11.46 4.83 -3.30
N GLY A 14 -11.28 5.10 -2.01
CA GLY A 14 -10.44 6.18 -1.50
C GLY A 14 -9.10 5.70 -0.98
N CYS A 15 -8.56 6.43 0.00
CA CYS A 15 -7.32 6.07 0.67
C CYS A 15 -7.53 4.96 1.71
N ILE A 16 -6.48 4.17 1.95
CA ILE A 16 -6.42 3.17 3.02
C ILE A 16 -5.41 3.63 4.07
N HIS A 17 -5.82 3.67 5.33
CA HIS A 17 -4.96 4.04 6.46
C HIS A 17 -4.84 2.87 7.44
N ILE A 18 -3.62 2.34 7.59
CA ILE A 18 -3.31 1.19 8.43
C ILE A 18 -2.32 1.63 9.50
N TYR A 19 -2.82 1.88 10.70
CA TYR A 19 -1.99 2.29 11.85
C TYR A 19 -1.31 1.09 12.55
N GLY A 20 -0.96 0.06 11.78
CA GLY A 20 -0.32 -1.18 12.22
C GLY A 20 0.52 -1.78 11.10
N ALA A 21 0.82 -3.08 11.20
CA ALA A 21 1.45 -3.81 10.11
C ALA A 21 0.44 -4.09 8.99
N LEU A 22 0.84 -3.81 7.76
CA LEU A 22 0.16 -4.29 6.56
C LEU A 22 0.87 -5.56 6.11
N ARG A 23 0.34 -6.75 6.43
CA ARG A 23 0.86 -8.04 5.94
C ARG A 23 0.09 -8.65 4.78
N GLY A 24 -1.16 -8.23 4.60
CA GLY A 24 -2.03 -8.71 3.53
C GLY A 24 -1.93 -7.83 2.28
N ARG A 25 -3.04 -7.78 1.54
CA ARG A 25 -3.22 -6.97 0.34
C ARG A 25 -3.96 -5.67 0.64
N ALA A 26 -3.50 -4.57 0.06
CA ALA A 26 -4.19 -3.29 0.13
C ALA A 26 -4.39 -2.71 -1.27
N ILE A 27 -5.64 -2.48 -1.65
CA ILE A 27 -6.06 -1.99 -2.97
C ILE A 27 -6.85 -0.71 -2.76
N ALA A 28 -6.20 0.42 -3.00
CA ALA A 28 -6.81 1.75 -2.90
C ALA A 28 -7.13 2.30 -4.29
N GLY A 29 -8.14 3.16 -4.39
CA GLY A 29 -8.61 3.65 -5.68
C GLY A 29 -9.22 2.56 -6.53
N ALA A 30 -9.99 1.63 -5.95
CA ALA A 30 -10.56 0.48 -6.65
C ALA A 30 -11.42 0.85 -7.87
N THR A 31 -12.02 2.04 -7.88
CA THR A 31 -12.76 2.61 -9.02
C THR A 31 -11.90 3.43 -9.99
N GLY A 32 -10.57 3.29 -9.93
CA GLY A 32 -9.64 3.97 -10.83
C GLY A 32 -9.22 5.37 -10.37
N ASN A 33 -9.25 5.67 -9.07
CA ASN A 33 -8.80 6.96 -8.53
C ASN A 33 -7.26 6.99 -8.37
N PRO A 34 -6.49 7.68 -9.24
CA PRO A 34 -5.02 7.72 -9.16
C PRO A 34 -4.50 8.55 -7.98
N ASN A 35 -5.37 9.36 -7.37
CA ASN A 35 -5.03 10.19 -6.21
C ASN A 35 -5.20 9.45 -4.88
N ALA A 36 -5.72 8.23 -4.89
CA ALA A 36 -5.80 7.39 -3.71
C ALA A 36 -4.38 7.04 -3.20
N ARG A 37 -4.28 6.78 -1.89
CA ARG A 37 -3.02 6.48 -1.20
C ARG A 37 -3.23 5.34 -0.21
N ILE A 38 -2.18 4.57 0.03
CA ILE A 38 -2.12 3.63 1.14
C ILE A 38 -1.09 4.12 2.14
N PHE A 39 -1.47 4.25 3.40
CA PHE A 39 -0.58 4.61 4.49
C PHE A 39 -0.46 3.41 5.43
N CYS A 40 0.75 3.02 5.79
CA CYS A 40 0.92 2.03 6.84
C CYS A 40 2.09 2.36 7.78
N LYS A 41 1.98 1.95 9.04
CA LYS A 41 3.05 2.13 10.04
C LYS A 41 4.17 1.09 9.92
N ARG A 42 3.87 -0.10 9.38
CA ARG A 42 4.87 -1.10 9.00
C ARG A 42 4.47 -1.77 7.68
N LEU A 43 5.31 -1.58 6.66
CA LEU A 43 5.14 -2.22 5.36
C LEU A 43 5.68 -3.65 5.38
N GLU A 44 4.79 -4.64 5.31
CA GLU A 44 5.11 -6.06 5.22
C GLU A 44 4.16 -6.74 4.19
N ALA A 45 3.70 -5.96 3.20
CA ALA A 45 2.52 -6.28 2.39
C ALA A 45 2.76 -7.42 1.39
N ASP A 46 1.77 -8.29 1.21
CA ASP A 46 1.73 -9.25 0.11
C ASP A 46 1.60 -8.51 -1.25
N LEU A 47 0.76 -7.45 -1.28
CA LEU A 47 0.50 -6.62 -2.44
C LEU A 47 -0.01 -5.23 -2.03
N VAL A 48 0.41 -4.21 -2.77
CA VAL A 48 -0.19 -2.87 -2.72
C VAL A 48 -0.63 -2.45 -4.13
N ALA A 49 -1.80 -1.79 -4.23
CA ALA A 49 -2.30 -1.28 -5.50
C ALA A 49 -2.96 0.08 -5.37
N ILE A 50 -2.74 0.94 -6.37
CA ILE A 50 -3.39 2.24 -6.53
C ILE A 50 -3.99 2.29 -7.94
N ALA A 51 -5.30 2.49 -8.05
CA ALA A 51 -5.99 2.66 -9.34
C ALA A 51 -5.72 1.54 -10.37
N GLY A 52 -5.65 0.30 -9.90
CA GLY A 52 -5.43 -0.88 -10.76
C GLY A 52 -3.96 -1.18 -11.07
N VAL A 53 -3.03 -0.28 -10.77
CA VAL A 53 -1.59 -0.57 -10.83
C VAL A 53 -1.16 -1.18 -9.50
N TYR A 54 -0.42 -2.29 -9.54
CA TYR A 54 -0.04 -3.02 -8.34
C TYR A 54 1.47 -3.31 -8.28
N MET A 55 1.94 -3.50 -7.06
CA MET A 55 3.28 -3.95 -6.74
C MET A 55 3.17 -5.13 -5.77
N VAL A 56 3.78 -6.27 -6.13
CA VAL A 56 3.82 -7.47 -5.27
C VAL A 56 5.00 -7.42 -4.32
N ALA A 57 4.97 -8.22 -3.25
CA ALA A 57 6.00 -8.28 -2.22
C ALA A 57 7.44 -8.34 -2.76
N ASP A 58 7.71 -9.14 -3.80
CA ASP A 58 9.05 -9.30 -4.38
C ASP A 58 9.60 -8.02 -5.06
N GLN A 59 8.71 -7.10 -5.44
CA GLN A 59 9.06 -5.81 -6.02
C GLN A 59 9.26 -4.72 -4.96
N ILE A 60 8.80 -4.94 -3.73
CA ILE A 60 8.93 -3.97 -2.64
C ILE A 60 10.41 -3.89 -2.22
N PRO A 61 11.03 -2.69 -2.23
CA PRO A 61 12.41 -2.52 -1.78
C PRO A 61 12.59 -2.99 -0.34
N LYS A 62 13.53 -3.92 -0.11
CA LYS A 62 13.79 -4.49 1.22
C LYS A 62 14.07 -3.45 2.31
N GLN A 63 14.62 -2.29 1.92
CA GLN A 63 14.93 -1.17 2.81
C GLN A 63 13.67 -0.50 3.42
N LEU A 64 12.51 -0.66 2.76
CA LEU A 64 11.23 -0.10 3.19
C LEU A 64 10.42 -1.08 4.06
N LEU A 65 10.84 -2.34 4.14
CA LEU A 65 10.15 -3.35 4.96
C LEU A 65 10.18 -2.96 6.45
N GLY A 66 9.03 -3.12 7.10
CA GLY A 66 8.83 -2.74 8.50
C GLY A 66 8.83 -1.23 8.76
N LYS A 67 8.96 -0.38 7.74
CA LYS A 67 8.95 1.08 7.87
C LYS A 67 7.54 1.66 7.75
N SER A 68 7.38 2.86 8.29
CA SER A 68 6.20 3.69 8.07
C SER A 68 6.29 4.31 6.68
N VAL A 69 5.29 4.08 5.84
CA VAL A 69 5.32 4.50 4.42
C VAL A 69 3.98 5.00 3.92
N GLN A 70 4.04 5.77 2.85
CA GLN A 70 2.94 6.06 1.95
C GLN A 70 3.20 5.41 0.59
N VAL A 71 2.18 4.78 0.04
CA VAL A 71 2.14 4.26 -1.34
C VAL A 71 1.27 5.17 -2.19
N LYS A 72 1.77 5.55 -3.37
CA LYS A 72 1.06 6.40 -4.33
C LYS A 72 1.31 5.95 -5.76
N LEU A 73 0.44 6.37 -6.66
CA LEU A 73 0.71 6.30 -8.10
C LEU A 73 1.56 7.51 -8.52
N GLY A 74 2.66 7.26 -9.24
CA GLY A 74 3.49 8.27 -9.88
C GLY A 74 2.88 8.78 -11.18
N GLU A 75 3.39 9.91 -11.67
CA GLU A 75 2.98 10.48 -12.96
C GLU A 75 3.38 9.59 -14.15
N ASP A 76 4.37 8.74 -13.96
CA ASP A 76 4.84 7.72 -14.90
C ASP A 76 3.95 6.46 -14.92
N GLY A 77 2.89 6.43 -14.11
CA GLY A 77 1.98 5.29 -14.00
C GLY A 77 2.52 4.14 -13.13
N ASN A 78 3.65 4.33 -12.45
CA ASN A 78 4.24 3.31 -11.58
C ASN A 78 3.89 3.55 -10.11
N ILE A 79 3.98 2.49 -9.29
CA ILE A 79 3.80 2.60 -7.85
C ILE A 79 5.08 3.15 -7.19
N ASN A 80 4.92 4.25 -6.45
CA ASN A 80 5.97 4.88 -5.65
C ASN A 80 5.70 4.67 -4.16
N ILE A 81 6.73 4.27 -3.42
CA ILE A 81 6.69 4.07 -1.97
C ILE A 81 7.63 5.07 -1.31
N GLU A 82 7.08 5.93 -0.45
CA GLU A 82 7.80 7.00 0.25
C GLU A 82 7.79 6.75 1.76
N LEU A 83 8.91 7.03 2.43
CA LEU A 83 8.97 6.98 3.88
C LEU A 83 8.11 8.10 4.48
N LEU A 84 7.37 7.78 5.53
CA LEU A 84 6.68 8.76 6.37
C LEU A 84 7.50 8.93 7.65
N GLU A 85 8.12 10.11 7.79
CA GLU A 85 8.79 10.55 9.02
C GLU A 85 7.77 10.83 10.15
#